data_AF-A0A3R6AQY6-F1
#
_entry.id   AF-A0A3R6AQY6-F1
#
_cell.length_a   1.000
_cell.length_b   1.000
_cell.length_c   1.000
_cell.angle_alpha   90.00
_cell.angle_beta   90.00
_cell.angle_gamma   90.00
#
_symmetry.space_group_name_H-M   'P 1'
#
loop_
_entity.id
_entity.type
_entity.pdbx_description
1 polymer ?
#
loop_
_entity_poly.entity_id
_entity_poly.type
_entity_poly.pdbx_seq_one_letter_code
_entity_poly.pdbx_strand_id
1 'polypeptide(L)'
;MGLFDKLKRGKSNLTMDAIICEEYEQQYFDECKYIWKNYVPQAGQADNLQGELLREIEKIRCEAQDNGNINWDDDYSYFCDFISGKLTEQPVFSETEKQEINLIMAYIKECGTYAKKFYSGKISENSVDMEKLAYVNDNLYDRICDKIGRLHKENGEPMPYEKNDNIVR
;
A
#
# COMPACT_ATOMS: atom_id res chain seq x y z
N MET A 1 47.94 16.64 -1.82
CA MET A 1 46.78 17.57 -1.83
C MET A 1 45.81 16.98 -2.85
N GLY A 2 44.77 16.26 -2.47
CA GLY A 2 43.65 16.72 -1.66
C GLY A 2 42.49 16.92 -2.64
N LEU A 3 41.63 15.91 -2.80
CA LEU A 3 40.33 15.76 -2.12
C LEU A 3 39.25 16.67 -2.73
N PHE A 4 38.12 16.04 -3.08
CA PHE A 4 36.84 16.60 -3.54
C PHE A 4 36.85 17.05 -5.01
N ASP A 5 36.10 16.45 -5.92
CA ASP A 5 34.65 16.31 -5.83
C ASP A 5 34.16 14.87 -5.69
N LYS A 6 33.59 14.62 -4.50
CA LYS A 6 32.68 13.50 -4.27
C LYS A 6 31.49 13.69 -5.21
N LEU A 7 31.22 12.66 -6.00
CA LEU A 7 29.90 12.28 -6.51
C LEU A 7 28.77 13.02 -5.78
N LYS A 8 28.28 14.13 -6.37
CA LYS A 8 26.90 14.54 -6.19
C LYS A 8 26.06 13.51 -6.92
N ARG A 9 25.90 12.33 -6.32
CA ARG A 9 24.78 11.44 -6.61
C ARG A 9 23.58 12.19 -6.05
N GLY A 10 22.98 13.04 -6.88
CA GLY A 10 21.77 13.76 -6.53
C GLY A 10 20.78 12.75 -5.96
N LYS A 11 20.20 13.06 -4.80
CA LYS A 11 19.04 12.32 -4.30
C LYS A 11 18.05 12.25 -5.46
N SER A 12 17.82 11.06 -6.01
CA SER A 12 16.66 10.86 -6.87
C SER A 12 15.45 11.14 -5.99
N ASN A 13 14.82 12.29 -6.20
CA ASN A 13 13.54 12.56 -5.54
C ASN A 13 12.54 11.65 -6.26
N LEU A 14 12.30 10.45 -5.70
CA LEU A 14 11.25 9.57 -6.15
C LEU A 14 9.93 10.34 -6.10
N THR A 15 9.21 10.42 -7.22
CA THR A 15 7.92 11.12 -7.32
C THR A 15 6.81 10.11 -7.61
N MET A 16 5.58 10.45 -7.22
CA MET A 16 4.42 9.59 -7.49
C MET A 16 4.19 9.40 -9.00
N ASP A 17 4.31 10.47 -9.79
CA ASP A 17 4.16 10.41 -11.27
C ASP A 17 5.16 9.45 -11.92
N ALA A 18 6.40 9.39 -11.41
CA ALA A 18 7.40 8.46 -11.93
C ALA A 18 7.03 7.00 -11.64
N ILE A 19 6.49 6.72 -10.44
CA ILE A 19 6.04 5.37 -10.05
C ILE A 19 4.81 4.95 -10.87
N ILE A 20 3.85 5.86 -11.07
CA ILE A 20 2.62 5.60 -11.84
C ILE A 20 2.91 5.28 -13.30
N CYS A 21 3.86 6.00 -13.91
CA CYS A 21 4.22 5.82 -15.32
C CYS A 21 5.11 4.61 -15.60
N GLU A 22 5.68 3.99 -14.56
CA GLU A 22 6.55 2.83 -14.71
C GLU A 22 5.70 1.54 -14.79
N GLU A 23 5.81 0.85 -15.93
CA GLU A 23 5.29 -0.53 -16.05
C GLU A 23 5.93 -1.41 -14.96
N TYR A 24 5.09 -2.17 -14.27
CA TYR A 24 5.52 -3.00 -13.15
C TYR A 24 4.94 -4.40 -13.30
N GLU A 25 5.81 -5.39 -13.23
CA GLU A 25 5.45 -6.80 -13.17
C GLU A 25 5.76 -7.30 -11.75
N GLN A 26 4.76 -7.93 -11.12
CA GLN A 26 4.89 -8.44 -9.77
C GLN A 26 5.95 -9.55 -9.67
N GLN A 27 6.88 -9.42 -8.74
CA GLN A 27 8.07 -10.28 -8.60
C GLN A 27 7.91 -11.37 -7.53
N TYR A 28 7.12 -11.12 -6.49
CA TYR A 28 6.91 -12.02 -5.34
C TYR A 28 5.51 -12.62 -5.34
N PHE A 29 4.96 -12.91 -6.54
CA PHE A 29 3.62 -13.46 -6.70
C PHE A 29 3.45 -14.80 -5.96
N ASP A 30 4.43 -15.69 -6.03
CA ASP A 30 4.35 -17.00 -5.38
C ASP A 30 4.37 -16.88 -3.84
N GLU A 31 5.17 -15.96 -3.29
CA GLU A 31 5.17 -15.65 -1.87
C GLU A 31 3.83 -15.02 -1.44
N CYS A 32 3.29 -14.07 -2.20
CA CYS A 32 1.96 -13.50 -1.92
C CYS A 32 0.87 -14.57 -1.95
N LYS A 33 0.91 -15.46 -2.94
CA LYS A 33 -0.01 -16.59 -3.06
C LYS A 33 0.11 -17.56 -1.89
N TYR A 34 1.32 -17.79 -1.38
CA TYR A 34 1.53 -18.59 -0.18
C TYR A 34 0.91 -17.92 1.05
N ILE A 35 1.20 -16.64 1.28
CA ILE A 35 0.62 -15.86 2.40
C ILE A 35 -0.90 -15.89 2.31
N TRP A 36 -1.49 -15.63 1.14
CA TRP A 36 -2.93 -15.65 0.94
C TRP A 36 -3.56 -16.98 1.34
N LYS A 37 -2.95 -18.10 0.94
CA LYS A 37 -3.50 -19.44 1.20
C LYS A 37 -3.36 -19.89 2.65
N ASN A 38 -2.29 -19.47 3.33
CA ASN A 38 -1.92 -20.04 4.63
C ASN A 38 -2.17 -19.07 5.80
N TYR A 39 -2.10 -17.76 5.57
CA TYR A 39 -2.10 -16.75 6.62
C TYR A 39 -3.32 -15.81 6.57
N VAL A 40 -3.94 -15.63 5.40
CA VAL A 40 -5.16 -14.83 5.27
C VAL A 40 -6.38 -15.69 5.59
N PRO A 41 -7.15 -15.39 6.66
CA PRO A 41 -8.34 -16.15 6.98
C PRO A 41 -9.48 -15.77 6.03
N GLN A 42 -10.44 -16.67 5.87
CA GLN A 42 -11.65 -16.40 5.08
C GLN A 42 -12.44 -15.18 5.62
N ALA A 43 -12.42 -14.98 6.94
CA ALA A 43 -13.08 -13.86 7.60
C ALA A 43 -12.27 -13.39 8.82
N GLY A 44 -12.41 -12.11 9.16
CA GLY A 44 -11.71 -11.51 10.29
C GLY A 44 -10.25 -11.14 10.00
N GLN A 45 -9.53 -10.86 11.08
CA GLN A 45 -8.10 -10.54 11.11
C GLN A 45 -7.24 -11.79 10.99
N ALA A 46 -6.15 -11.70 10.23
CA ALA A 46 -5.09 -12.70 10.25
C ALA A 46 -4.44 -12.80 11.64
N ASP A 47 -3.82 -13.95 11.90
CA ASP A 47 -3.11 -14.20 13.16
C ASP A 47 -1.62 -13.77 13.11
N ASN A 48 -1.17 -13.28 11.95
CA ASN A 48 0.20 -12.82 11.73
C ASN A 48 0.23 -11.59 10.84
N LEU A 49 1.35 -10.85 10.92
CA LEU A 49 1.48 -9.56 10.27
C LEU A 49 1.42 -9.67 8.75
N GLN A 50 2.11 -10.65 8.16
CA GLN A 50 2.15 -10.79 6.70
C GLN A 50 0.75 -11.06 6.13
N GLY A 51 -0.02 -11.91 6.81
CA GLY A 51 -1.42 -12.17 6.46
C GLY A 51 -2.28 -10.92 6.55
N GLU A 52 -2.18 -10.13 7.63
CA GLU A 52 -3.02 -8.94 7.77
C GLU A 52 -2.66 -7.88 6.73
N LEU A 53 -1.36 -7.65 6.50
CA LEU A 53 -0.89 -6.70 5.48
C LEU A 53 -1.41 -7.06 4.09
N LEU A 54 -1.30 -8.35 3.69
CA LEU A 54 -1.77 -8.79 2.38
C LEU A 54 -3.30 -8.71 2.26
N ARG A 55 -4.02 -9.06 3.32
CA ARG A 55 -5.47 -8.95 3.37
C ARG A 55 -5.91 -7.49 3.18
N GLU A 56 -5.31 -6.57 3.91
CA GLU A 56 -5.69 -5.16 3.90
C GLU A 56 -5.42 -4.50 2.55
N ILE A 57 -4.24 -4.73 1.93
CA ILE A 57 -3.94 -4.17 0.60
C ILE A 57 -4.89 -4.71 -0.47
N GLU A 58 -5.27 -5.99 -0.42
CA GLU A 58 -6.23 -6.57 -1.36
C GLU A 58 -7.66 -6.07 -1.12
N LYS A 59 -8.05 -5.77 0.13
CA LYS A 59 -9.31 -5.07 0.41
C LYS A 59 -9.32 -3.67 -0.19
N ILE A 60 -8.21 -2.93 -0.06
CA ILE A 60 -8.07 -1.59 -0.67
C ILE A 60 -8.12 -1.70 -2.20
N ARG A 61 -7.40 -2.67 -2.81
CA ARG A 61 -7.41 -2.92 -4.26
C ARG A 61 -8.83 -3.16 -4.77
N CYS A 62 -9.56 -4.09 -4.15
CA CYS A 62 -10.94 -4.42 -4.49
C CYS A 62 -11.87 -3.20 -4.35
N GLU A 63 -11.74 -2.42 -3.26
CA GLU A 63 -12.56 -1.23 -3.07
C GLU A 63 -12.32 -0.16 -4.16
N ALA A 64 -11.07 0.04 -4.58
CA ALA A 64 -10.76 0.97 -5.66
C ALA A 64 -11.20 0.46 -7.04
N GLN A 65 -10.89 -0.80 -7.37
CA GLN A 65 -11.12 -1.38 -8.71
C GLN A 65 -12.58 -1.75 -8.95
N ASP A 66 -13.25 -2.36 -7.97
CA ASP A 66 -14.61 -2.89 -8.15
C ASP A 66 -15.68 -1.87 -7.75
N ASN A 67 -15.41 -1.08 -6.70
CA ASN A 67 -16.40 -0.18 -6.10
C ASN A 67 -16.13 1.31 -6.35
N GLY A 68 -14.99 1.67 -6.95
CA GLY A 68 -14.62 3.06 -7.19
C GLY A 68 -14.47 3.89 -5.91
N ASN A 69 -14.08 3.26 -4.80
CA ASN A 69 -13.98 3.87 -3.47
C ASN A 69 -15.29 4.44 -2.88
N ILE A 70 -16.45 3.97 -3.34
CA ILE A 70 -17.74 4.44 -2.80
C ILE A 70 -17.98 4.06 -1.34
N ASN A 71 -17.40 2.94 -0.88
CA ASN A 71 -17.50 2.47 0.50
C ASN A 71 -16.30 2.93 1.35
N TRP A 72 -15.46 3.83 0.84
CA TRP A 72 -14.27 4.27 1.56
C TRP A 72 -14.62 4.93 2.90
N ASP A 73 -14.09 4.36 3.98
CA ASP A 73 -14.31 4.78 5.36
C ASP A 73 -13.00 5.02 6.11
N ASP A 74 -13.09 5.12 7.44
CA ASP A 74 -11.92 5.34 8.29
C ASP A 74 -11.08 4.06 8.46
N ASP A 75 -11.64 2.87 8.26
CA ASP A 75 -10.90 1.60 8.33
C ASP A 75 -9.98 1.43 7.11
N TYR A 76 -10.44 1.76 5.89
CA TYR A 76 -9.56 1.81 4.72
C TYR A 76 -8.44 2.85 4.87
N SER A 77 -8.76 3.99 5.48
CA SER A 77 -7.77 5.02 5.79
C SER A 77 -6.73 4.53 6.81
N TYR A 78 -7.18 3.75 7.80
CA TYR A 78 -6.31 3.08 8.77
C TYR A 78 -5.43 2.02 8.12
N PHE A 79 -5.97 1.17 7.24
CA PHE A 79 -5.20 0.15 6.52
C PHE A 79 -4.01 0.78 5.77
N CYS A 80 -4.23 1.93 5.11
CA CYS A 80 -3.14 2.65 4.45
C CYS A 80 -2.02 3.05 5.42
N ASP A 81 -2.36 3.60 6.58
CA ASP A 81 -1.39 4.01 7.60
C ASP A 81 -0.69 2.81 8.23
N PHE A 82 -1.44 1.74 8.51
CA PHE A 82 -0.93 0.51 9.12
C PHE A 82 0.07 -0.19 8.19
N ILE A 83 -0.28 -0.40 6.92
CA ILE A 83 0.62 -0.99 5.93
C ILE A 83 1.90 -0.17 5.80
N SER A 84 1.78 1.15 5.64
CA SER A 84 2.93 2.04 5.51
C SER A 84 3.83 2.00 6.74
N GLY A 85 3.25 2.12 7.94
CA GLY A 85 4.00 2.06 9.20
C GLY A 85 4.70 0.72 9.39
N LYS A 86 3.97 -0.39 9.24
CA LYS A 86 4.51 -1.73 9.51
C LYS A 86 5.59 -2.14 8.53
N LEU A 87 5.46 -1.82 7.25
CA LEU A 87 6.51 -2.09 6.28
C LEU A 87 7.73 -1.19 6.52
N THR A 88 7.54 0.10 6.81
CA THR A 88 8.68 1.02 6.99
C THR A 88 9.45 0.83 8.31
N GLU A 89 8.86 0.17 9.29
CA GLU A 89 9.53 -0.34 10.50
C GLU A 89 10.55 -1.46 10.19
N GLN A 90 10.42 -2.14 9.05
CA GLN A 90 11.23 -3.33 8.77
C GLN A 90 12.65 -2.99 8.29
N PRO A 91 13.68 -3.65 8.82
CA PRO A 91 15.08 -3.39 8.43
C PRO A 91 15.44 -3.95 7.04
N VAL A 92 14.61 -4.83 6.46
CA VAL A 92 14.81 -5.40 5.11
C VAL A 92 14.74 -4.33 4.01
N PHE A 93 13.99 -3.25 4.23
CA PHE A 93 13.78 -2.22 3.23
C PHE A 93 14.76 -1.06 3.41
N SER A 94 15.32 -0.61 2.28
CA SER A 94 16.12 0.61 2.23
C SER A 94 15.27 1.87 2.42
N GLU A 95 15.90 2.99 2.76
CA GLU A 95 15.20 4.27 2.93
C GLU A 95 14.47 4.74 1.65
N THR A 96 15.00 4.42 0.47
CA THR A 96 14.32 4.69 -0.81
C THR A 96 13.06 3.84 -0.96
N GLU A 97 13.10 2.57 -0.59
CA GLU A 97 11.93 1.69 -0.63
C GLU A 97 10.88 2.11 0.41
N LYS A 98 11.32 2.55 1.58
CA LYS A 98 10.41 3.12 2.60
C LYS A 98 9.73 4.40 2.10
N GLN A 99 10.48 5.25 1.37
CA GLN A 99 9.91 6.42 0.71
C GLN A 99 8.89 6.01 -0.37
N GLU A 100 9.19 5.00 -1.18
CA GLU A 100 8.27 4.43 -2.17
C GLU A 100 6.97 3.95 -1.50
N ILE A 101 7.06 3.14 -0.44
CA ILE A 101 5.91 2.65 0.33
C ILE A 101 5.05 3.82 0.81
N ASN A 102 5.68 4.81 1.46
CA ASN A 102 4.96 5.98 1.98
C ASN A 102 4.26 6.78 0.87
N LEU A 103 4.91 6.98 -0.28
CA LEU A 103 4.31 7.68 -1.42
C LEU A 103 3.08 6.94 -1.95
N ILE A 104 3.21 5.63 -2.16
CA ILE A 104 2.13 4.79 -2.70
C ILE A 104 0.94 4.78 -1.74
N MET A 105 1.17 4.47 -0.46
CA MET A 105 0.08 4.36 0.51
C MET A 105 -0.58 5.71 0.78
N ALA A 106 0.17 6.82 0.80
CA ALA A 106 -0.40 8.15 0.92
C ALA A 106 -1.26 8.53 -0.28
N TYR A 107 -0.82 8.21 -1.50
CA TYR A 107 -1.56 8.50 -2.72
C TYR A 107 -2.87 7.71 -2.81
N ILE A 108 -2.84 6.39 -2.54
CA ILE A 108 -4.06 5.56 -2.50
C ILE A 108 -5.04 6.09 -1.45
N LYS A 109 -4.55 6.47 -0.26
CA LYS A 109 -5.36 7.08 0.80
C LYS A 109 -5.96 8.42 0.36
N GLU A 110 -5.21 9.24 -0.37
CA GLU A 110 -5.71 10.50 -0.93
C GLU A 110 -6.86 10.27 -1.90
N CYS A 111 -6.75 9.29 -2.80
CA CYS A 111 -7.83 8.92 -3.71
C CYS A 111 -9.10 8.52 -2.96
N GLY A 112 -8.99 7.60 -2.01
CA GLY A 112 -10.14 7.16 -1.21
C GLY A 112 -10.76 8.29 -0.37
N THR A 113 -9.93 9.15 0.22
CA THR A 113 -10.40 10.33 0.97
C THR A 113 -11.11 11.34 0.05
N TYR A 114 -10.62 11.50 -1.18
CA TYR A 114 -11.24 12.33 -2.20
C TYR A 114 -12.61 11.77 -2.62
N ALA A 115 -12.68 10.47 -2.89
CA ALA A 115 -13.93 9.76 -3.17
C ALA A 115 -14.95 9.91 -2.03
N LYS A 116 -14.55 9.70 -0.78
CA LYS A 116 -15.41 9.91 0.40
C LYS A 116 -16.00 11.33 0.46
N LYS A 117 -15.22 12.36 0.09
CA LYS A 117 -15.72 13.76 0.01
C LYS A 117 -16.72 13.93 -1.13
N PHE A 118 -16.47 13.33 -2.29
CA PHE A 118 -17.39 13.36 -3.42
C PHE A 118 -18.72 12.68 -3.10
N TYR A 119 -18.70 11.42 -2.65
CA TYR A 119 -19.91 10.66 -2.36
C TYR A 119 -20.70 11.17 -1.15
N SER A 120 -20.06 11.92 -0.24
CA SER A 120 -20.77 12.65 0.83
C SER A 120 -21.32 14.02 0.41
N GLY A 121 -21.21 14.39 -0.87
CA GLY A 121 -21.70 15.65 -1.42
C GLY A 121 -20.85 16.89 -1.07
N LYS A 122 -19.67 16.70 -0.47
CA LYS A 122 -18.74 17.82 -0.17
C LYS A 122 -18.02 18.33 -1.42
N ILE A 123 -17.93 17.52 -2.47
CA ILE A 123 -17.46 17.90 -3.81
C ILE A 123 -18.64 17.72 -4.75
N SER A 124 -18.92 18.74 -5.56
CA SER A 124 -20.01 18.67 -6.54
C SER A 124 -19.58 17.94 -7.81
N GLU A 125 -20.54 17.40 -8.56
CA GLU A 125 -20.31 16.76 -9.87
C GLU A 125 -19.61 17.68 -10.88
N ASN A 126 -19.82 19.00 -10.81
CA ASN A 126 -19.16 19.96 -11.70
C ASN A 126 -17.70 20.26 -11.32
N SER A 127 -17.25 19.79 -10.15
CA SER A 127 -15.92 20.05 -9.59
C SER A 127 -15.11 18.78 -9.36
N VAL A 128 -15.68 17.61 -9.67
CA VAL A 128 -15.03 16.33 -9.44
C VAL A 128 -13.92 16.10 -10.46
N ASP A 129 -12.78 15.65 -9.98
CA ASP A 129 -11.67 15.13 -10.76
C ASP A 129 -11.80 13.60 -10.73
N MET A 130 -12.34 13.04 -11.82
CA MET A 130 -12.67 11.62 -11.89
C MET A 130 -11.42 10.73 -11.76
N GLU A 131 -10.25 11.22 -12.17
CA GLU A 131 -8.98 10.49 -12.05
C GLU A 131 -8.52 10.34 -10.60
N LYS A 132 -9.04 11.18 -9.70
CA LYS A 132 -8.71 11.13 -8.26
C LYS A 132 -9.66 10.29 -7.43
N LEU A 133 -10.73 9.75 -8.00
CA LEU A 133 -11.69 8.94 -7.24
C LEU A 133 -11.09 7.60 -6.83
N ALA A 134 -10.42 6.91 -7.75
CA ALA A 134 -9.81 5.62 -7.49
C ALA A 134 -8.60 5.41 -8.40
N TYR A 135 -7.52 4.92 -7.82
CA TYR A 135 -6.41 4.41 -8.61
C TYR A 135 -6.65 2.92 -8.91
N VAL A 136 -6.87 2.59 -10.18
CA VAL A 136 -7.35 1.26 -10.60
C VAL A 136 -6.27 0.37 -11.21
N ASN A 137 -5.10 0.92 -11.54
CA ASN A 137 -4.02 0.12 -12.14
C ASN A 137 -3.31 -0.74 -11.07
N ASP A 138 -2.87 -1.93 -11.46
CA ASP A 138 -2.30 -2.92 -10.54
C ASP A 138 -0.89 -2.55 -10.02
N ASN A 139 -0.10 -1.79 -10.78
CA ASN A 139 1.30 -1.50 -10.50
C ASN A 139 1.57 -0.99 -9.07
N LEU A 140 0.71 -0.13 -8.51
CA LEU A 140 0.90 0.36 -7.15
C LEU A 140 0.60 -0.72 -6.10
N TYR A 141 -0.46 -1.49 -6.31
CA TYR A 141 -0.85 -2.59 -5.42
C TYR A 141 0.19 -3.69 -5.48
N ASP A 142 0.66 -4.06 -6.66
CA ASP A 142 1.67 -5.09 -6.88
C ASP A 142 3.01 -4.73 -6.25
N ARG A 143 3.43 -3.46 -6.30
CA ARG A 143 4.62 -2.98 -5.57
C ARG A 143 4.52 -3.21 -4.08
N ILE A 144 3.35 -2.91 -3.48
CA ILE A 144 3.12 -3.11 -2.05
C ILE A 144 3.03 -4.60 -1.71
N CYS A 145 2.33 -5.39 -2.52
CA CYS A 145 2.30 -6.84 -2.40
C CYS A 145 3.71 -7.43 -2.48
N ASP A 146 4.57 -6.93 -3.38
CA ASP A 146 5.96 -7.37 -3.47
C ASP A 146 6.79 -7.03 -2.24
N LYS A 147 6.55 -5.87 -1.58
CA LYS A 147 7.17 -5.61 -0.27
C LYS A 147 6.72 -6.64 0.75
N ILE A 148 5.44 -6.99 0.79
CA ILE A 148 4.89 -7.99 1.74
C ILE A 148 5.45 -9.39 1.43
N GLY A 149 5.49 -9.79 0.16
CA GLY A 149 6.07 -11.06 -0.29
C GLY A 149 7.56 -11.16 0.03
N ARG A 150 8.33 -10.10 -0.21
CA ARG A 150 9.74 -10.02 0.17
C ARG A 150 9.94 -10.11 1.68
N LEU A 151 9.12 -9.41 2.47
CA LEU A 151 9.16 -9.47 3.93
C LEU A 151 8.97 -10.91 4.43
N HIS A 152 8.00 -11.63 3.85
CA HIS A 152 7.78 -13.03 4.18
C HIS A 152 8.99 -13.90 3.81
N LYS A 153 9.52 -13.74 2.59
CA LYS A 153 10.68 -14.49 2.10
C LYS A 153 11.91 -14.32 2.99
N GLU A 154 12.15 -13.10 3.48
CA GLU A 154 13.33 -12.80 4.31
C GLU A 154 13.12 -13.20 5.79
N ASN A 155 11.89 -13.17 6.31
CA ASN A 155 11.64 -13.52 7.70
C ASN A 155 11.37 -15.01 7.96
N GLY A 156 11.03 -15.81 6.94
CA GLY A 156 10.88 -17.28 7.02
C GLY A 156 9.72 -17.80 7.89
N GLU A 157 9.34 -17.06 8.93
CA GLU A 157 8.31 -17.39 9.92
C GLU A 157 7.23 -16.29 9.97
N PRO A 158 5.99 -16.64 10.39
CA PRO A 158 4.94 -15.65 10.65
C PRO A 158 5.38 -14.66 11.74
N MET A 159 5.30 -13.37 11.43
CA MET A 159 5.62 -12.32 12.39
C MET A 159 4.43 -12.07 13.32
N PRO A 160 4.67 -11.84 14.63
CA PRO A 160 3.61 -11.51 15.57
C PRO A 160 2.79 -10.30 15.13
N TYR A 161 1.49 -10.37 15.37
CA TYR A 161 0.55 -9.30 15.08
C TYR A 161 -0.52 -9.23 16.17
N GLU A 162 -0.79 -8.02 16.64
CA GLU A 162 -1.84 -7.74 17.61
C GLU A 162 -3.07 -7.25 16.85
N LYS A 163 -4.18 -7.97 17.02
CA LYS A 163 -5.46 -7.67 16.41
C LYS A 163 -5.99 -6.33 16.92
N ASN A 164 -6.52 -5.52 16.01
CA ASN A 164 -7.20 -4.29 16.36
C ASN A 164 -8.72 -4.56 16.50
N ASP A 165 -9.24 -4.43 17.71
CA ASP A 165 -10.65 -4.66 18.04
C ASP A 165 -11.57 -3.50 17.61
N ASN A 166 -11.01 -2.36 17.19
CA ASN A 166 -11.79 -1.18 16.79
C ASN A 166 -12.18 -1.18 15.30
N ILE A 167 -11.65 -2.11 14.50
CA ILE A 167 -11.93 -2.22 13.06
C ILE A 167 -13.30 -2.88 12.90
N VAL A 168 -14.23 -2.18 12.23
CA VAL A 168 -15.55 -2.70 11.93
C VAL A 168 -15.44 -3.64 10.73
N ARG A 169 -16.01 -4.84 10.82
CA ARG A 169 -15.86 -5.89 9.80
C ARG A 169 -17.17 -6.43 9.28
#